data_AF-A0AAJ5ZWC2-F1
#
_entry.id   AF-A0AAJ5ZWC2-F1
#
_cell.length_a   1.000
_cell.length_b   1.000
_cell.length_c   1.000
_cell.angle_alpha   90.00
_cell.angle_beta   90.00
_cell.angle_gamma   90.00
#
_symmetry.space_group_name_H-M   'P 1'
#
loop_
_entity.id
_entity.type
_entity.pdbx_description
1 polymer ?
#
loop_
_entity_poly.entity_id
_entity_poly.type
_entity_poly.pdbx_seq_one_letter_code
_entity_poly.pdbx_strand_id
1 'polypeptide(L)'
;MYATSDRAKNQLATGELPPLANPIPELDQYDLILVGSPVWSGQPAVPVKQFLNQLTNFAGHLAPFYTDAGVAGNFEATFKEWAPQVTVLPGQEGSTQLKDWVKAVTSN
;
A
#
# COMPACT_ATOMS: atom_id res chain seq x y z
N MET A 1 -11.72 0.50 -23.82
CA MET A 1 -11.38 -0.54 -22.81
C MET A 1 -10.35 -0.05 -21.78
N TYR A 2 -10.24 1.28 -21.52
CA TYR A 2 -9.26 1.84 -20.58
C TYR A 2 -9.86 2.71 -19.47
N ALA A 3 -11.19 2.81 -19.39
CA ALA A 3 -11.87 3.74 -18.48
C ALA A 3 -11.39 3.62 -17.01
N THR A 4 -11.13 2.40 -16.53
CA THR A 4 -10.62 2.18 -15.17
C THR A 4 -9.17 2.65 -14.99
N SER A 5 -8.31 2.45 -16.01
CA SER A 5 -6.92 2.93 -15.99
C SER A 5 -6.86 4.45 -16.09
N ASP A 6 -7.67 5.05 -16.97
CA ASP A 6 -7.75 6.50 -17.14
C ASP A 6 -8.30 7.18 -15.89
N ARG A 7 -9.29 6.56 -15.24
CA ARG A 7 -9.80 7.01 -13.94
C ARG A 7 -8.69 7.00 -12.89
N ALA A 8 -7.93 5.91 -12.75
CA ALA A 8 -6.85 5.82 -11.77
C ALA A 8 -5.78 6.90 -12.01
N LYS A 9 -5.37 7.11 -13.27
CA LYS A 9 -4.42 8.19 -13.64
C LYS A 9 -4.96 9.57 -13.29
N ASN A 10 -6.24 9.84 -13.60
CA ASN A 10 -6.85 11.13 -13.29
C ASN A 10 -6.90 11.38 -11.77
N GLN A 11 -7.26 10.37 -10.97
CA GLN A 11 -7.28 10.48 -9.51
C GLN A 11 -5.89 10.80 -8.93
N LEU A 12 -4.83 10.20 -9.49
CA LEU A 12 -3.46 10.51 -9.09
C LEU A 12 -3.02 11.91 -9.51
N ALA A 13 -3.40 12.36 -10.71
CA ALA A 13 -3.03 13.66 -11.25
C ALA A 13 -3.74 14.83 -10.55
N THR A 14 -5.01 14.66 -10.19
CA THR A 14 -5.83 15.69 -9.54
C THR A 14 -5.76 15.64 -8.02
N GLY A 15 -5.41 14.50 -7.44
CA GLY A 15 -5.53 14.26 -6.01
C GLY A 15 -6.96 13.93 -5.55
N GLU A 16 -7.93 13.82 -6.48
CA GLU A 16 -9.31 13.42 -6.18
C GLU A 16 -9.38 11.89 -5.96
N LEU A 17 -8.89 11.45 -4.81
CA LEU A 17 -8.83 10.04 -4.46
C LEU A 17 -10.23 9.47 -4.14
N PRO A 18 -10.48 8.18 -4.45
CA PRO A 18 -11.78 7.56 -4.19
C PRO A 18 -12.02 7.44 -2.67
N PRO A 19 -13.24 7.67 -2.18
CA PRO A 19 -13.54 7.43 -0.77
C PRO A 19 -13.39 5.95 -0.43
N LEU A 20 -12.93 5.66 0.79
CA LEU A 20 -12.98 4.30 1.33
C LEU A 20 -14.42 3.96 1.68
N ALA A 21 -14.85 2.74 1.36
CA ALA A 21 -16.23 2.31 1.62
C ALA A 21 -16.57 2.26 3.11
N ASN A 22 -15.57 1.97 3.95
CA ASN A 22 -15.69 1.89 5.40
C ASN A 22 -14.68 2.82 6.07
N PRO A 23 -14.98 3.33 7.28
CA PRO A 23 -13.98 4.01 8.08
C PRO A 23 -12.83 3.06 8.43
N ILE A 24 -11.65 3.63 8.60
CA ILE A 24 -10.49 2.90 9.13
C ILE A 24 -10.76 2.60 10.62
N PRO A 25 -10.49 1.37 11.09
CA PRO A 25 -10.65 1.02 12.50
C PRO A 25 -9.65 1.77 13.38
N GLU A 26 -9.81 1.70 14.70
CA GLU A 26 -8.78 2.17 15.64
C GLU A 26 -7.47 1.40 15.42
N LEU A 27 -6.40 2.13 15.11
CA LEU A 27 -5.10 1.56 14.72
C LEU A 27 -4.06 1.59 15.85
N ASP A 28 -4.36 2.26 16.96
CA ASP A 28 -3.49 2.38 18.13
C ASP A 28 -3.16 1.05 18.80
N GLN A 29 -3.99 0.04 18.58
CA GLN A 29 -3.79 -1.34 19.05
C GLN A 29 -2.76 -2.15 18.24
N TYR A 30 -2.21 -1.60 17.15
CA TYR A 30 -1.29 -2.31 16.26
C TYR A 30 0.08 -1.64 16.21
N ASP A 31 1.15 -2.42 16.39
CA ASP A 31 2.53 -1.97 16.15
C ASP A 31 2.96 -2.16 14.68
N LEU A 32 2.21 -2.96 13.92
CA LEU A 32 2.45 -3.32 12.52
C LEU A 32 1.13 -3.49 11.76
N ILE A 33 1.03 -2.89 10.58
CA ILE A 33 -0.06 -3.10 9.63
C ILE A 33 0.50 -3.67 8.32
N LEU A 34 -0.03 -4.81 7.88
CA LEU A 34 0.26 -5.37 6.57
C LEU A 34 -0.72 -4.78 5.54
N VAL A 35 -0.21 -4.16 4.48
CA VAL A 35 -1.05 -3.47 3.48
C VAL A 35 -0.96 -4.16 2.13
N GLY A 36 -2.07 -4.74 1.70
CA GLY A 36 -2.18 -5.45 0.43
C GLY A 36 -2.57 -4.55 -0.73
N SER A 37 -1.94 -4.72 -1.90
CA SER A 37 -2.35 -4.01 -3.12
C SER A 37 -2.06 -4.82 -4.38
N PRO A 38 -2.93 -4.78 -5.41
CA PRO A 38 -2.47 -5.11 -6.76
C PRO A 38 -1.51 -4.02 -7.26
N VAL A 39 -0.65 -4.37 -8.22
CA VAL A 39 0.19 -3.40 -8.95
C VAL A 39 -0.60 -2.83 -10.14
N TRP A 40 -0.81 -1.52 -10.13
CA TRP A 40 -1.43 -0.77 -11.23
C TRP A 40 -0.38 0.13 -11.88
N SER A 41 0.05 -0.24 -13.09
CA SER A 41 1.06 0.50 -13.85
C SER A 41 2.36 0.77 -13.05
N GLY A 42 2.80 -0.22 -12.26
CA GLY A 42 4.02 -0.14 -11.47
C GLY A 42 3.89 0.57 -10.12
N GLN A 43 2.66 0.81 -9.65
CA GLN A 43 2.35 1.53 -8.42
C GLN A 43 1.24 0.83 -7.61
N PRO A 44 1.07 1.12 -6.31
CA PRO A 44 -0.09 0.64 -5.57
C PRO A 44 -1.41 1.17 -6.14
N ALA A 45 -2.51 0.46 -5.88
CA ALA A 45 -3.83 0.89 -6.31
C ALA A 45 -4.22 2.20 -5.62
N VAL A 46 -4.94 3.06 -6.32
CA VAL A 46 -5.31 4.40 -5.82
C VAL A 46 -6.05 4.37 -4.45
N PRO A 47 -6.94 3.40 -4.15
CA PRO A 47 -7.53 3.29 -2.80
C PRO A 47 -6.50 3.10 -1.68
N VAL A 48 -5.35 2.47 -1.97
CA VAL A 48 -4.26 2.32 -1.00
C VAL A 48 -3.64 3.68 -0.70
N LYS A 49 -3.47 4.56 -1.70
CA LYS A 49 -3.06 5.96 -1.46
C LYS A 49 -4.03 6.68 -0.53
N GLN A 50 -5.33 6.51 -0.73
CA GLN A 50 -6.35 7.12 0.14
C GLN A 50 -6.27 6.59 1.57
N PHE A 51 -6.00 5.30 1.75
CA PHE A 51 -5.78 4.69 3.06
C PHE A 51 -4.54 5.28 3.74
N LEU A 52 -3.40 5.33 3.05
CA LEU A 52 -2.13 5.86 3.58
C LEU A 52 -2.25 7.34 4.00
N ASN A 53 -2.99 8.15 3.24
CA ASN A 53 -3.25 9.55 3.58
C ASN A 53 -4.00 9.74 4.92
N GLN A 54 -4.74 8.72 5.38
CA GLN A 54 -5.48 8.77 6.64
C GLN A 54 -4.65 8.31 7.85
N LEU A 55 -3.43 7.79 7.64
CA LEU A 55 -2.55 7.30 8.70
C LEU A 55 -1.74 8.43 9.34
N THR A 56 -2.35 9.57 9.66
CA THR A 56 -1.62 10.75 10.17
C THR A 56 -1.08 10.56 11.59
N ASN A 57 -1.71 9.67 12.39
CA ASN A 57 -1.37 9.46 13.80
C ASN A 57 -0.88 8.03 14.10
N PHE A 58 -0.65 7.21 13.08
CA PHE A 58 -0.18 5.84 13.28
C PHE A 58 1.32 5.82 13.57
N ALA A 59 1.71 5.30 14.74
CA ALA A 59 3.10 5.30 15.21
C ALA A 59 3.85 3.97 14.95
N GLY A 60 3.16 2.95 14.45
CA GLY A 60 3.73 1.65 14.15
C GLY A 60 4.45 1.60 12.80
N HIS A 61 4.56 0.39 12.25
CA HIS A 61 5.20 0.11 10.99
C HIS A 61 4.19 -0.33 9.92
N LEU A 62 4.51 -0.08 8.65
CA LEU A 62 3.79 -0.67 7.52
C LEU A 62 4.68 -1.69 6.83
N ALA A 63 4.12 -2.83 6.42
CA ALA A 63 4.78 -3.74 5.50
C ALA A 63 3.86 -4.03 4.30
N PRO A 64 4.23 -3.63 3.08
CA PRO A 64 3.39 -3.86 1.92
C PRO A 64 3.51 -5.29 1.42
N PHE A 65 2.42 -5.85 0.90
CA PHE A 65 2.46 -7.05 0.08
C PHE A 65 1.64 -6.83 -1.19
N TYR A 66 2.08 -7.41 -2.31
CA TYR A 66 1.51 -7.07 -3.60
C TYR A 66 1.57 -8.21 -4.60
N THR A 67 0.65 -8.13 -5.57
CA THR A 67 0.59 -9.06 -6.70
C THR A 67 0.50 -8.28 -8.00
N ASP A 68 1.10 -8.83 -9.04
CA ASP A 68 1.09 -8.28 -10.39
C ASP A 68 0.95 -9.38 -11.44
N ALA A 69 0.84 -8.96 -12.70
CA ALA A 69 0.69 -9.86 -13.85
C ALA A 69 1.96 -9.91 -14.72
N GLY A 70 3.12 -9.54 -14.19
CA GLY A 70 4.42 -9.72 -14.84
C GLY A 70 5.56 -8.87 -14.27
N VAL A 71 5.33 -7.57 -14.03
CA VAL A 71 6.37 -6.66 -13.53
C VAL A 71 5.77 -5.71 -12.50
N ALA A 72 6.32 -5.73 -11.28
CA ALA A 72 5.92 -4.85 -10.18
C ALA A 72 6.33 -3.38 -10.37
N GLY A 73 7.36 -3.11 -11.17
CA GLY A 73 7.83 -1.75 -11.46
C GLY A 73 8.32 -1.03 -10.20
N ASN A 74 7.84 0.18 -9.96
CA ASN A 74 8.27 1.04 -8.85
C ASN A 74 7.37 0.90 -7.60
N PHE A 75 6.70 -0.25 -7.43
CA PHE A 75 5.65 -0.40 -6.43
C PHE A 75 6.13 -0.02 -5.01
N GLU A 76 7.21 -0.63 -4.53
CA GLU A 76 7.68 -0.39 -3.15
C GLU A 76 8.21 1.03 -2.94
N ALA A 77 8.91 1.58 -3.94
CA ALA A 77 9.37 2.97 -3.90
C ALA A 77 8.18 3.95 -3.82
N THR A 78 7.15 3.72 -4.63
CA THR A 78 5.93 4.55 -4.64
C THR A 78 5.13 4.38 -3.36
N PHE A 79 5.03 3.16 -2.82
CA PHE A 79 4.37 2.92 -1.53
C PHE A 79 5.03 3.71 -0.41
N LYS A 80 6.38 3.70 -0.36
CA LYS A 80 7.16 4.47 0.60
C LYS A 80 6.96 5.98 0.43
N GLU A 81 6.89 6.46 -0.81
CA GLU A 81 6.60 7.85 -1.13
C GLU A 81 5.19 8.27 -0.65
N TRP A 82 4.20 7.38 -0.76
CA TRP A 82 2.81 7.65 -0.34
C TRP A 82 2.58 7.54 1.17
N ALA A 83 3.52 6.96 1.92
CA ALA A 83 3.47 6.83 3.37
C ALA A 83 4.66 7.53 4.06
N PRO A 84 4.94 8.82 3.78
CA PRO A 84 6.15 9.47 4.26
C PRO A 84 6.20 9.63 5.78
N GLN A 85 5.04 9.57 6.45
CA GLN A 85 4.90 9.74 7.89
C GLN A 85 5.06 8.45 8.70
N VAL A 86 5.15 7.28 8.04
CA VAL A 86 5.24 5.98 8.72
C VAL A 86 6.46 5.21 8.24
N THR A 87 7.11 4.48 9.14
CA THR A 87 8.21 3.59 8.77
C THR A 87 7.68 2.42 7.94
N VAL A 88 8.15 2.33 6.69
CA VAL A 88 7.81 1.24 5.77
C VAL A 88 8.93 0.19 5.77
N LEU A 89 8.58 -1.03 6.16
CA LEU A 89 9.42 -2.23 6.13
C LEU A 89 9.46 -2.83 4.70
N PRO A 90 10.41 -3.74 4.41
CA PRO A 90 10.49 -4.40 3.09
C PRO A 90 9.18 -5.07 2.68
N GLY A 91 8.82 -4.95 1.40
CA GLY A 91 7.61 -5.53 0.86
C GLY A 91 7.73 -7.01 0.49
N GLN A 92 6.59 -7.60 0.11
CA GLN A 92 6.50 -8.96 -0.43
C GLN A 92 5.77 -8.98 -1.76
N GLU A 93 6.47 -9.36 -2.82
CA GLU A 93 5.88 -9.67 -4.13
C GLU A 93 5.39 -11.14 -4.17
N GLY A 94 4.13 -11.35 -4.54
CA GLY A 94 3.56 -12.69 -4.67
C GLY A 94 3.59 -13.51 -3.37
N SER A 95 3.71 -14.84 -3.50
CA SER A 95 3.61 -15.77 -2.36
C SER A 95 4.91 -16.53 -2.04
N THR A 96 5.98 -16.27 -2.79
CA THR A 96 7.26 -16.97 -2.61
C THR A 96 7.91 -16.51 -1.31
N GLN A 97 8.36 -17.45 -0.46
CA GLN A 97 9.02 -17.15 0.82
C GLN A 97 8.17 -16.36 1.84
N LEU A 98 6.83 -16.39 1.71
CA LEU A 98 5.91 -15.65 2.58
C LEU A 98 6.17 -15.89 4.08
N LYS A 99 6.53 -17.11 4.47
CA LYS A 99 6.85 -17.42 5.89
C LYS A 99 8.08 -16.66 6.39
N ASP A 100 9.10 -16.53 5.56
CA ASP A 100 10.34 -15.86 5.92
C ASP A 100 10.12 -14.35 6.00
N TRP A 101 9.34 -13.79 5.06
CA TRP A 101 8.93 -12.38 5.10
C TRP A 101 8.07 -12.07 6.33
N VAL A 102 7.03 -12.86 6.61
CA VAL A 102 6.20 -12.67 7.81
C VAL A 102 7.07 -12.67 9.06
N LYS A 103 8.02 -13.61 9.17
CA LYS A 103 8.95 -13.65 10.29
C LYS A 103 9.82 -12.39 10.36
N ALA A 104 10.34 -11.91 9.23
CA ALA A 104 11.18 -10.73 9.17
C ALA A 104 10.44 -9.45 9.62
N VAL A 105 9.17 -9.27 9.23
CA VAL A 105 8.41 -8.05 9.55
C VAL A 105 7.75 -8.08 10.94
N THR A 106 7.59 -9.25 11.56
CA THR A 106 6.94 -9.41 12.86
C THR A 106 7.89 -9.59 14.04
N SER A 107 9.20 -9.77 13.82
CA SER A 107 10.18 -10.02 14.89
C SER A 107 10.78 -8.74 15.50
N ASN A 108 10.08 -7.60 15.39
CA ASN A 108 10.51 -6.31 15.96
C ASN A 108 10.27 -6.22 17.47
#